data_AF-A0A1Z4V721-F1
#
_entry.id   AF-A0A1Z4V721-F1
#
_cell.length_a   1.000
_cell.length_b   1.000
_cell.length_c   1.000
_cell.angle_alpha   90.00
_cell.angle_beta   90.00
_cell.angle_gamma   90.00
#
_symmetry.space_group_name_H-M   'P 1'
#
loop_
_entity.id
_entity.type
_entity.pdbx_description
1 polymer ?
#
loop_
_entity_poly.entity_id
_entity_poly.type
_entity_poly.pdbx_seq_one_letter_code
_entity_poly.pdbx_strand_id
1 'polypeptide(L)' 'MTVEEIIIDKVKILPPDKQQEALDFVEFLLAKIQKQELSNQTQKSCISALAMAQEYVGCVEAADDLSTNKDYMDGYGA' A
#
# COMPACT_ATOMS: atom_id res chain seq x y z
N MET A 1 24.22 24.48 17.03
CA MET A 1 23.35 23.38 17.49
C MET A 1 23.11 22.45 16.34
N THR A 2 23.42 21.18 16.52
CA THR A 2 23.03 20.13 15.58
C THR A 2 21.59 19.72 15.85
N VAL A 3 20.94 19.09 14.87
CA VAL A 3 19.56 18.60 15.04
C VAL A 3 19.49 17.53 16.14
N GLU A 4 20.55 16.74 16.30
CA GLU A 4 20.70 15.72 17.34
C GLU A 4 20.67 16.32 18.75
N GLU A 5 21.40 17.42 18.98
CA GLU A 5 21.41 18.12 20.27
C GLU A 5 20.01 18.65 20.63
N ILE A 6 19.29 19.21 19.65
CA ILE A 6 17.93 19.74 19.85
C ILE A 6 16.94 18.61 20.20
N ILE A 7 17.08 17.44 19.57
CA ILE A 7 16.24 16.27 19.86
C ILE A 7 16.48 15.80 21.29
N ILE A 8 17.74 15.67 21.71
CA ILE A 8 18.09 15.25 23.08
C ILE A 8 17.50 16.20 24.11
N ASP A 9 17.63 17.51 23.90
CA ASP A 9 17.09 18.51 24.83
C ASP A 9 15.57 18.47 24.90
N LYS A 10 14.88 18.24 23.78
CA LYS A 10 13.42 18.11 23.76
C LYS A 10 12.97 16.83 24.47
N VAL A 11 13.59 15.69 24.17
CA VAL A 11 13.25 14.38 24.76
C VAL A 11 13.42 14.39 26.28
N LYS A 12 14.46 15.05 26.82
CA LYS A 12 14.67 15.18 28.27
C LYS A 12 13.53 15.92 29.00
N ILE A 13 12.82 16.82 28.33
CA ILE A 13 11.72 17.61 28.91
C ILE A 13 10.39 16.85 28.85
N LEU A 14 10.27 15.84 27.98
CA LEU A 14 9.05 15.05 27.82
C LEU A 14 8.80 14.14 29.04
N PRO A 15 7.54 13.91 29.42
CA PRO A 15 7.16 12.88 30.40
C PRO A 15 7.60 11.48 29.93
N PRO A 16 7.80 10.51 30.84
CA PRO A 16 8.29 9.18 30.51
C PRO A 16 7.44 8.47 29.44
N ASP A 17 6.11 8.58 29.52
CA ASP A 17 5.20 7.98 28.53
C ASP A 17 5.44 8.51 27.11
N LYS A 18 5.74 9.81 26.99
CA LYS A 18 5.99 10.47 25.72
C LYS A 18 7.42 10.27 25.21
N GLN A 19 8.36 9.99 26.11
CA GLN A 19 9.71 9.55 25.72
C GLN A 19 9.67 8.17 25.06
N GLN A 20 8.84 7.27 25.60
CA GLN A 20 8.64 5.94 25.00
C GLN A 20 8.01 6.05 23.60
N GLU A 21 6.98 6.88 23.44
CA GLU A 21 6.35 7.14 22.14
C GLU A 21 7.36 7.72 21.11
N ALA A 22 8.25 8.61 21.55
CA ALA A 22 9.31 9.14 20.69
C ALA A 22 10.33 8.07 20.27
N LEU A 23 10.67 7.15 21.18
CA LEU A 23 11.54 6.02 20.89
C LEU A 23 10.90 5.07 19.87
N ASP A 24 9.65 4.69 20.09
CA ASP A 24 8.87 3.83 19.17
C ASP A 24 8.82 4.44 17.76
N PHE A 25 8.68 5.77 17.66
CA PHE A 25 8.67 6.46 16.37
C PHE A 25 10.02 6.42 15.66
N VAL A 26 11.13 6.57 16.39
CA VAL A 26 12.48 6.46 15.81
C VAL A 26 12.73 5.04 15.32
N GLU A 27 12.34 4.01 16.09
CA GLU A 27 12.42 2.62 15.66
C GLU A 27 11.59 2.35 14.40
N PHE A 28 10.39 2.92 14.33
CA PHE A 28 9.55 2.86 13.14
C PHE A 28 10.25 3.47 11.91
N LEU A 29 10.91 4.62 12.05
CA LEU A 29 11.65 5.24 10.95
C LEU A 29 12.82 4.37 10.48
N LEU A 30 13.58 3.78 11.41
CA LEU A 30 14.67 2.85 11.09
C LEU A 30 14.17 1.60 10.36
N ALA A 31 13.07 1.02 10.84
CA ALA A 31 12.44 -0.14 10.20
C ALA A 31 11.91 0.19 8.80
N LYS A 32 11.38 1.41 8.60
CA LYS A 32 10.92 1.89 7.29
C LYS A 32 12.07 2.01 6.29
N ILE A 33 13.22 2.53 6.72
CA ILE A 33 14.43 2.62 5.89
C ILE A 33 14.87 1.21 5.46
N GLN A 34 14.95 0.26 6.39
CA GLN A 34 15.31 -1.14 6.08
C GLN A 34 14.32 -1.79 5.10
N LYS A 35 13.02 -1.56 5.25
CA LYS A 35 12.00 -2.05 4.31
C LYS A 35 12.09 -1.41 2.94
N GLN A 36 12.45 -0.13 2.87
CA GLN A 36 12.60 0.58 1.59
C GLN A 36 13.80 0.06 0.80
N GLU A 37 14.92 -0.24 1.48
CA GLU A 37 16.08 -0.91 0.88
C GLU A 37 15.73 -2.30 0.31
N LEU A 38 14.92 -3.09 1.02
CA LEU A 38 14.38 -4.37 0.54
C LEU A 38 13.37 -4.22 -0.62
N SER A 39 12.52 -3.19 -0.58
CA SER A 39 11.54 -2.90 -1.63
C SER A 39 12.22 -2.48 -2.94
N ASN A 40 13.35 -1.78 -2.88
CA ASN A 40 14.10 -1.35 -4.06
C ASN A 40 14.71 -2.56 -4.82
N GLN A 41 14.95 -3.70 -4.16
CA GLN A 41 15.36 -4.94 -4.84
C GLN A 41 14.19 -5.68 -5.51
N THR A 42 12.95 -5.45 -5.07
CA THR A 42 11.73 -6.08 -5.62
C THR A 42 11.02 -5.20 -6.65
N GLN A 43 11.56 -4.02 -6.99
CA GLN A 43 11.13 -3.24 -8.15
C GLN A 43 11.52 -3.89 -9.50
N LYS A 44 11.44 -5.21 -9.61
CA LYS A 44 11.18 -5.85 -10.90
C LYS A 44 9.75 -5.50 -11.27
N SER A 45 9.60 -4.37 -11.96
CA SER A 45 8.40 -3.90 -12.64
C SER A 45 7.09 -4.37 -11.99
N CYS A 46 6.50 -3.55 -11.12
CA CYS A 46 5.09 -3.74 -10.74
C CYS A 46 4.24 -3.53 -12.00
N ILE A 47 4.12 -4.56 -12.82
CA ILE A 47 3.21 -4.59 -13.95
C ILE A 47 1.82 -4.74 -13.32
N SER A 48 0.93 -3.79 -13.61
CA SER A 48 -0.43 -3.85 -13.10
C SER A 48 -1.14 -5.08 -13.68
N ALA A 49 -2.11 -5.63 -12.94
CA ALA A 49 -2.93 -6.74 -13.43
C ALA A 49 -3.58 -6.41 -14.80
N LEU A 50 -3.92 -5.13 -15.03
CA LEU A 50 -4.40 -4.63 -16.31
C LEU A 50 -3.35 -4.83 -17.42
N ALA A 51 -2.12 -4.40 -17.19
CA ALA A 51 -1.04 -4.52 -18.18
C ALA A 51 -0.72 -5.99 -18.48
N MET A 52 -0.83 -6.89 -17.50
CA MET A 52 -0.72 -8.34 -17.72
C MET A 52 -1.90 -8.90 -18.52
N ALA A 53 -3.11 -8.40 -18.28
CA ALA A 53 -4.32 -8.86 -18.97
C ALA A 53 -4.42 -8.35 -20.42
N GLN A 54 -3.67 -7.29 -20.78
CA GLN A 54 -3.74 -6.64 -22.09
C GLN A 54 -3.40 -7.60 -23.25
N GLU A 55 -2.48 -8.56 -23.04
CA GLU A 55 -2.15 -9.58 -24.04
C GLU A 55 -3.33 -10.53 -24.36
N TYR A 56 -4.26 -10.67 -23.42
CA TYR A 56 -5.41 -11.56 -23.55
C TYR A 56 -6.67 -10.84 -24.03
N VAL A 57 -6.63 -9.50 -24.16
CA VAL A 57 -7.74 -8.71 -24.69
C VAL A 57 -7.96 -9.08 -26.16
N GLY A 58 -9.11 -9.67 -26.46
CA GLY A 58 -9.47 -10.12 -27.81
C GLY A 58 -9.07 -11.55 -28.15
N CYS A 59 -8.36 -12.27 -27.26
CA CYS A 59 -8.13 -13.72 -27.42
C CYS A 59 -9.35 -14.57 -27.08
N VAL A 60 -10.34 -13.99 -26.38
CA VAL A 60 -11.60 -14.65 -26.05
C VAL A 60 -12.66 -14.15 -27.02
N GLU A 61 -13.12 -15.03 -27.89
CA GLU A 61 -14.40 -14.87 -28.61
C GLU A 61 -15.53 -14.96 -27.58
N ALA A 62 -15.84 -13.82 -26.98
CA ALA A 62 -17.00 -13.65 -26.14
C ALA A 62 -18.25 -13.55 -27.03
N ALA A 63 -19.39 -14.00 -26.52
CA ALA A 63 -20.66 -13.77 -27.18
C ALA A 63 -20.88 -12.25 -27.35
N ASP A 64 -21.43 -11.85 -28.51
CA ASP A 64 -21.79 -10.44 -28.81
C ASP A 64 -22.68 -9.81 -27.73
N ASP A 65 -23.43 -10.63 -27.01
CA ASP A 65 -24.32 -10.24 -25.92
C ASP A 65 -23.91 -10.97 -24.63
N LEU A 66 -23.30 -10.25 -23.70
CA LEU A 66 -22.94 -10.75 -22.37
C LEU A 66 -24.15 -10.81 -21.41
N SER A 67 -25.38 -10.50 -21.87
CA SER A 67 -26.57 -10.83 -21.12
C SER A 67 -26.76 -12.35 -21.09
N THR A 68 -25.99 -12.99 -20.22
CA THR A 68 -26.25 -14.35 -19.78
C THR A 68 -27.57 -14.29 -19.04
N ASN A 69 -28.62 -14.64 -19.76
CA ASN A 69 -30.00 -14.68 -19.30
C ASN A 69 -30.65 -13.30 -19.05
N LYS A 70 -31.33 -12.76 -20.07
CA LYS A 70 -32.13 -11.52 -19.97
C LYS A 70 -33.23 -11.61 -18.90
N ASP A 71 -33.69 -12.83 -18.61
CA ASP A 71 -34.73 -13.10 -17.62
C ASP A 71 -34.17 -13.13 -16.19
N TYR A 72 -32.86 -12.97 -15.98
CA TYR A 72 -32.21 -13.05 -14.67
C TYR A 72 -32.69 -11.97 -13.67
N MET A 73 -33.17 -10.84 -14.18
CA MET A 73 -33.68 -9.72 -13.36
C MET A 73 -35.21 -9.72 -13.23
N ASP A 74 -35.92 -10.67 -13.86
CA ASP A 74 -37.36 -10.76 -13.71
C ASP A 74 -37.72 -11.24 -12.29
N GLY A 75 -38.48 -10.42 -11.56
CA GLY A 75 -38.95 -10.71 -10.21
C GLY A 75 -38.11 -10.15 -9.07
N TYR A 76 -37.00 -9.45 -9.35
CA TYR A 76 -36.27 -8.68 -8.34
C TYR A 76 -36.78 -7.23 -8.27
N GLY A 77 -37.06 -6.73 -7.06
CA GLY A 77 -37.51 -5.35 -6.82
C GLY A 77 -39.00 -5.16 -6.54
N ALA A 78 -39.73 -6.24 -6.21
CA ALA A 78 -41.06 -6.18 -5.62
C ALA A 78 -41.01 -5.97 -4.09
#